data_AF-A0A6P6W0R4-F1
#
_entry.id   AF-A0A6P6W0R4-F1
#
_cell.length_a   1.000
_cell.length_b   1.000
_cell.length_c   1.000
_cell.angle_alpha   90.00
_cell.angle_beta   90.00
_cell.angle_gamma   90.00
#
_symmetry.space_group_name_H-M   'P 1'
#
loop_
_entity.id
_entity.type
_entity.pdbx_description
1 polymer ?
#
loop_
_entity_poly.entity_id
_entity_poly.type
_entity_poly.pdbx_seq_one_letter_code
_entity_poly.pdbx_strand_id
1 'polypeptide(L)'
;MVCAGSAGSTALALGAAARETGGCAVCILPGLDELHASRKALGCYAEFIELVVGDDARSLLLNEYQDADFVLVDCKMDEHESILLAAQKCLHQKKACLVGYNAIHCEPWIDSFKAHLLPIGGGLLVTRLPSSSSSPAEKFRGAGKKGNWVVKVDKITGEEHVYRTTFHHYHDQIAA
;
A
#
# COMPACT_ATOMS: atom_id res chain seq x y z
N MET A 1 8.25 5.27 0.82
CA MET A 1 8.31 4.49 -0.44
C MET A 1 9.74 4.03 -0.64
N VAL A 2 9.96 2.82 -1.13
CA VAL A 2 11.27 2.29 -1.50
C VAL A 2 11.26 1.92 -2.98
N CYS A 3 12.21 2.45 -3.76
CA CYS A 3 12.26 2.29 -5.21
C CYS A 3 13.46 1.45 -5.65
N ALA A 4 13.27 0.61 -6.67
CA ALA A 4 14.35 -0.13 -7.32
C ALA A 4 15.25 0.74 -8.21
N GLY A 5 14.77 1.93 -8.56
CA GLY A 5 15.43 2.87 -9.46
C GLY A 5 14.89 4.29 -9.24
N SER A 6 14.82 5.09 -10.30
CA SER A 6 14.28 6.45 -10.22
C SER A 6 12.78 6.48 -9.87
N ALA A 7 12.39 7.42 -9.01
CA ALA A 7 11.01 7.75 -8.70
C ALA A 7 10.29 8.33 -9.93
N GLY A 8 9.10 7.81 -10.22
CA GLY A 8 8.27 8.21 -11.35
C GLY A 8 6.83 8.53 -10.94
N SER A 9 5.87 8.16 -11.79
CA SER A 9 4.44 8.42 -11.60
C SER A 9 3.89 7.89 -10.28
N THR A 10 4.36 6.74 -9.79
CA THR A 10 3.94 6.18 -8.50
C THR A 10 4.32 7.08 -7.33
N ALA A 11 5.54 7.64 -7.35
CA ALA A 11 5.98 8.58 -6.32
C ALA A 11 5.19 9.89 -6.42
N LEU A 12 4.96 10.38 -7.64
CA LEU A 12 4.12 11.57 -7.89
C LEU A 12 2.69 11.38 -7.34
N ALA A 13 2.08 10.23 -7.58
CA ALA A 13 0.75 9.92 -7.04
C ALA A 13 0.74 9.88 -5.51
N LEU A 14 1.79 9.32 -4.89
CA LEU A 14 1.94 9.29 -3.44
C LEU A 14 2.16 10.70 -2.86
N GLY A 15 2.99 11.52 -3.49
CA GLY A 15 3.22 12.92 -3.10
C GLY A 15 1.95 13.76 -3.22
N ALA A 16 1.18 13.58 -4.29
CA ALA A 16 -0.12 14.21 -4.44
C ALA A 16 -1.08 13.77 -3.32
N ALA A 17 -1.20 12.47 -3.07
CA ALA A 17 -2.06 11.95 -2.00
C ALA A 17 -1.65 12.49 -0.61
N ALA A 18 -0.35 12.49 -0.30
CA ALA A 18 0.17 13.04 0.95
C ALA A 18 -0.18 14.52 1.09
N ARG A 19 -0.03 15.32 0.02
CA ARG A 19 -0.42 16.73 0.04
C ARG A 19 -1.91 16.93 0.32
N GLU A 20 -2.78 16.17 -0.34
CA GLU A 20 -4.23 16.29 -0.15
C GLU A 20 -4.69 15.84 1.25
N THR A 21 -3.95 14.93 1.89
CA THR A 21 -4.27 14.48 3.27
C THR A 21 -3.53 15.28 4.36
N GLY A 22 -2.66 16.22 3.98
CA GLY A 22 -1.78 16.93 4.92
C GLY A 22 -0.68 16.03 5.52
N GLY A 23 -0.40 14.89 4.88
CA GLY A 23 0.68 13.98 5.24
C GLY A 23 2.02 14.32 4.58
N CYS A 24 3.02 13.47 4.83
CA CYS A 24 4.35 13.57 4.22
C CYS A 24 4.64 12.30 3.41
N ALA A 25 5.29 12.46 2.25
CA ALA A 25 5.77 11.36 1.43
C ALA A 25 7.29 11.37 1.37
N VAL A 26 7.90 10.26 1.79
CA VAL A 26 9.34 10.01 1.65
C VAL A 26 9.58 8.93 0.61
N CYS A 27 10.56 9.11 -0.25
CA CYS A 27 10.97 8.16 -1.27
C CYS A 27 12.46 7.85 -1.14
N ILE A 28 12.77 6.61 -0.76
CA ILE A 28 14.11 6.06 -0.60
C ILE A 28 14.56 5.53 -1.96
N LEU A 29 15.70 6.02 -2.42
CA LEU A 29 16.33 5.71 -3.70
C LEU A 29 17.66 4.97 -3.48
N PRO A 30 18.06 4.10 -4.42
CA PRO A 30 19.26 3.27 -4.25
C PRO A 30 20.57 4.05 -4.48
N GLY A 31 20.52 5.23 -5.10
CA GLY A 31 21.72 5.97 -5.46
C GLY A 31 21.49 7.42 -5.89
N LEU A 32 22.60 8.15 -6.08
CA LEU A 32 22.60 9.56 -6.50
C LEU A 32 22.17 9.74 -7.95
N ASP A 33 22.47 8.76 -8.81
CA ASP A 33 22.04 8.80 -10.21
C ASP A 33 20.50 8.73 -10.30
N GLU A 34 19.89 7.86 -9.50
CA GLU A 34 18.44 7.75 -9.36
C GLU A 34 17.86 9.00 -8.72
N LEU A 35 18.54 9.64 -7.76
CA LEU A 35 18.11 10.92 -7.19
C LEU A 35 18.00 12.01 -8.26
N HIS A 36 19.03 12.18 -9.08
CA HIS A 36 19.03 13.16 -10.16
C HIS A 36 17.97 12.83 -11.22
N ALA A 37 17.85 11.56 -11.61
CA ALA A 37 16.83 11.11 -12.56
C ALA A 37 15.42 11.35 -12.02
N SER A 38 15.19 11.07 -10.73
CA SER A 38 13.93 11.29 -10.02
C SER A 38 13.54 12.77 -9.99
N ARG A 39 14.48 13.66 -9.62
CA ARG A 39 14.22 15.11 -9.61
C ARG A 39 13.82 15.61 -11.00
N LYS A 40 14.50 15.13 -12.04
CA LYS A 40 14.17 15.49 -13.42
C LYS A 40 12.80 14.95 -13.84
N ALA A 41 12.47 13.72 -13.48
CA ALA A 41 11.19 13.08 -13.84
C ALA A 41 10.00 13.70 -13.10
N LEU A 42 10.17 14.05 -11.83
CA LEU A 42 9.13 14.66 -10.99
C LEU A 42 8.98 16.16 -11.24
N GLY A 43 10.03 16.85 -11.71
CA GLY A 43 10.00 18.28 -11.96
C GLY A 43 9.64 19.08 -10.71
N CYS A 44 8.68 20.01 -10.82
CA CYS A 44 8.20 20.80 -9.69
C CYS A 44 7.50 19.96 -8.61
N TYR A 45 7.05 18.76 -8.92
CA TYR A 45 6.40 17.88 -7.93
C TYR A 45 7.39 17.23 -6.97
N ALA A 46 8.70 17.30 -7.25
CA ALA A 46 9.74 16.81 -6.34
C ALA A 46 9.74 17.56 -4.99
N GLU A 47 9.14 18.75 -4.90
CA GLU A 47 9.03 19.51 -3.67
C GLU A 47 8.03 18.90 -2.66
N PHE A 48 7.10 18.07 -3.14
CA PHE A 48 6.09 17.40 -2.30
C PHE A 48 6.54 16.02 -1.81
N ILE A 49 7.75 15.61 -2.17
CA ILE A 49 8.30 14.28 -1.85
C ILE A 49 9.72 14.46 -1.34
N GLU A 50 9.97 14.00 -0.12
CA GLU A 50 11.33 13.95 0.40
C GLU A 50 12.09 12.80 -0.28
N LEU A 51 13.05 13.14 -1.14
CA LEU A 51 13.89 12.16 -1.82
C LEU A 51 15.16 11.93 -1.01
N VAL A 52 15.33 10.68 -0.56
CA VAL A 52 16.44 10.26 0.29
C VAL A 52 17.22 9.16 -0.43
N VAL A 53 18.54 9.25 -0.43
CA VAL A 53 19.42 8.18 -0.92
C VAL A 53 19.85 7.35 0.27
N GLY A 54 19.71 6.03 0.18
CA GLY A 54 20.07 5.13 1.27
C GLY A 54 20.53 3.78 0.76
N ASP A 55 21.79 3.45 1.06
CA ASP A 55 22.40 2.18 0.68
C ASP A 55 21.70 0.98 1.36
N ASP A 56 21.10 1.19 2.54
CA ASP A 56 20.29 0.18 3.25
C ASP A 56 18.89 0.72 3.59
N ALA A 57 17.96 0.51 2.66
CA ALA A 57 16.56 0.84 2.85
C ALA A 57 15.93 0.16 4.08
N ARG A 58 16.42 -1.01 4.50
CA ARG A 58 15.87 -1.72 5.67
C ARG A 58 16.22 -0.99 6.96
N SER A 59 17.46 -0.56 7.11
CA SER A 59 17.91 0.23 8.26
C SER A 59 17.11 1.53 8.37
N LEU A 60 16.94 2.24 7.27
CA LEU A 60 16.13 3.46 7.22
C LEU A 60 14.68 3.21 7.69
N LEU A 61 14.04 2.15 7.20
CA LEU A 61 12.68 1.78 7.61
C LEU A 61 12.60 1.46 9.11
N LEU A 62 13.60 0.76 9.66
CA LEU A 62 13.58 0.30 11.04
C LEU A 62 13.99 1.38 12.05
N ASN A 63 14.79 2.36 11.64
CA ASN A 63 15.41 3.34 12.54
C ASN A 63 14.89 4.76 12.37
N GLU A 64 14.63 5.19 11.13
CA GLU A 64 14.27 6.59 10.83
C GLU A 64 12.78 6.74 10.48
N TYR A 65 12.19 5.75 9.81
CA TYR A 65 10.81 5.81 9.32
C TYR A 65 9.84 4.90 10.07
N GLN A 66 10.14 4.58 11.34
CA GLN A 66 9.26 3.80 12.24
C GLN A 66 7.86 4.42 12.43
N ASP A 67 7.72 5.70 12.09
CA ASP A 67 6.47 6.45 12.21
C ASP A 67 5.56 6.43 10.99
N ALA A 68 5.97 5.75 9.91
CA ALA A 68 5.14 5.55 8.73
C ALA A 68 3.83 4.79 9.05
N ASP A 69 2.74 5.23 8.44
CA ASP A 69 1.43 4.58 8.44
C ASP A 69 1.11 3.89 7.10
N PHE A 70 1.89 4.19 6.07
CA PHE A 70 1.83 3.61 4.74
C PHE A 70 3.23 3.39 4.18
N VAL A 71 3.55 2.14 3.81
CA VAL A 71 4.82 1.81 3.16
C VAL A 71 4.55 1.14 1.82
N LEU A 72 5.19 1.65 0.78
CA LEU A 72 5.15 1.14 -0.58
C LEU A 72 6.55 0.69 -1.00
N VAL A 73 6.68 -0.55 -1.48
CA VAL A 73 7.95 -1.18 -1.86
C VAL A 73 7.88 -1.64 -3.31
N ASP A 74 8.90 -1.31 -4.11
CA ASP A 74 9.06 -1.84 -5.47
C ASP A 74 9.61 -3.27 -5.40
N CYS A 75 8.80 -4.26 -5.79
CA CYS A 75 9.22 -5.64 -5.81
C CYS A 75 10.14 -5.98 -6.99
N LYS A 76 10.48 -5.03 -7.88
CA LYS A 76 11.56 -5.25 -8.86
C LYS A 76 12.96 -5.29 -8.24
N MET A 77 13.09 -4.89 -6.96
CA MET A 77 14.36 -4.95 -6.24
C MET A 77 14.75 -6.40 -5.95
N ASP A 78 16.03 -6.74 -6.09
CA ASP A 78 16.52 -8.08 -5.74
C ASP A 78 16.27 -8.42 -4.26
N GLU A 79 16.40 -7.44 -3.37
CA GLU A 79 16.22 -7.61 -1.91
C GLU A 79 14.79 -7.31 -1.41
N HIS A 80 13.79 -7.27 -2.29
CA HIS A 80 12.43 -6.85 -1.96
C HIS A 80 11.81 -7.62 -0.78
N GLU A 81 12.06 -8.92 -0.66
CA GLU A 81 11.54 -9.76 0.44
C GLU A 81 12.02 -9.26 1.81
N SER A 82 13.31 -8.93 1.90
CA SER A 82 13.92 -8.45 3.14
C SER A 82 13.46 -7.04 3.50
N ILE A 83 13.16 -6.22 2.50
CA ILE A 83 12.60 -4.87 2.67
C ILE A 83 11.13 -4.95 3.10
N LEU A 84 10.33 -5.85 2.49
CA LEU A 84 8.95 -6.11 2.89
C LEU A 84 8.87 -6.60 4.35
N LEU A 85 9.79 -7.49 4.76
CA LEU A 85 9.89 -7.94 6.15
C LEU A 85 10.27 -6.79 7.10
N ALA A 86 11.23 -5.95 6.72
CA ALA A 86 11.61 -4.77 7.52
C ALA A 86 10.44 -3.79 7.66
N ALA A 87 9.74 -3.50 6.55
CA ALA A 87 8.55 -2.66 6.53
C ALA A 87 7.42 -3.25 7.39
N GLN A 88 7.16 -4.55 7.31
CA GLN A 88 6.14 -5.19 8.14
C GLN A 88 6.46 -5.06 9.64
N LYS A 89 7.73 -5.21 10.02
CA LYS A 89 8.20 -5.01 11.41
C LYS A 89 8.03 -3.56 11.86
N CYS A 90 8.44 -2.60 11.03
CA CYS A 90 8.25 -1.17 11.24
C CYS A 90 6.78 -0.84 11.52
N LEU A 91 5.85 -1.47 10.78
CA LEU A 91 4.43 -1.18 10.83
C LEU A 91 3.65 -1.97 11.90
N HIS A 92 4.24 -2.99 12.52
CA HIS A 92 3.53 -3.97 13.37
C HIS A 92 2.81 -3.37 14.59
N GLN A 93 3.20 -2.18 15.03
CA GLN A 93 2.62 -1.54 16.22
C GLN A 93 1.42 -0.62 15.89
N LYS A 94 1.10 -0.42 14.60
CA LYS A 94 0.18 0.63 14.14
C LYS A 94 -0.89 0.09 13.19
N LYS A 95 -1.99 0.84 13.06
CA LYS A 95 -2.96 0.62 11.97
C LYS A 95 -2.34 1.16 10.68
N ALA A 96 -1.57 0.32 10.01
CA ALA A 96 -0.81 0.72 8.84
C ALA A 96 -1.04 -0.20 7.65
N CYS A 97 -0.67 0.27 6.46
CA CYS A 97 -0.74 -0.50 5.23
C CYS A 97 0.67 -0.71 4.64
N LEU A 98 1.00 -1.96 4.33
CA LEU A 98 2.14 -2.32 3.51
C LEU A 98 1.65 -2.68 2.12
N VAL A 99 2.29 -2.13 1.10
CA VAL A 99 2.01 -2.44 -0.29
C VAL A 99 3.33 -2.77 -1.00
N GLY A 100 3.40 -3.93 -1.64
CA GLY A 100 4.41 -4.24 -2.65
C GLY A 100 3.82 -3.99 -4.04
N TYR A 101 4.47 -3.22 -4.91
CA TYR A 101 4.07 -3.08 -6.31
C TYR A 101 5.07 -3.77 -7.24
N ASN A 102 4.63 -4.11 -8.45
CA ASN A 102 5.34 -5.06 -9.32
C ASN A 102 5.49 -6.45 -8.69
N ALA A 103 4.53 -6.85 -7.86
CA ALA A 103 4.62 -7.98 -6.94
C ALA A 103 4.01 -9.29 -7.45
N ILE A 104 3.73 -9.42 -8.76
CA ILE A 104 3.11 -10.64 -9.30
C ILE A 104 3.97 -11.90 -9.07
N HIS A 105 5.29 -11.73 -8.99
CA HIS A 105 6.23 -12.81 -8.69
C HIS A 105 6.38 -13.06 -7.17
N CYS A 106 5.69 -12.30 -6.32
CA CYS A 106 5.71 -12.44 -4.87
C CYS A 106 4.57 -13.34 -4.35
N GLU A 107 3.88 -14.11 -5.21
CA GLU A 107 2.84 -15.07 -4.80
C GLU A 107 3.23 -15.97 -3.61
N PRO A 108 4.46 -16.50 -3.52
CA PRO A 108 4.87 -17.33 -2.38
C PRO A 108 4.79 -16.63 -1.02
N TRP A 109 4.74 -15.29 -1.01
CA TRP A 109 4.79 -14.46 0.19
C TRP A 109 3.40 -14.00 0.69
N ILE A 110 2.34 -14.34 -0.04
CA ILE A 110 0.95 -13.97 0.31
C ILE A 110 0.61 -14.45 1.73
N ASP A 111 0.87 -15.72 2.03
CA ASP A 111 0.55 -16.31 3.34
C ASP A 111 1.44 -15.74 4.45
N SER A 112 2.74 -15.56 4.18
CA SER A 112 3.72 -15.02 5.12
C SER A 112 3.35 -13.61 5.59
N PHE A 113 2.88 -12.76 4.67
CA PHE A 113 2.48 -11.40 4.99
C PHE A 113 1.00 -11.26 5.36
N LYS A 114 0.20 -12.33 5.26
CA LYS A 114 -1.28 -12.29 5.32
C LYS A 114 -1.85 -11.25 4.34
N ALA A 115 -1.25 -11.19 3.17
CA ALA A 115 -1.52 -10.17 2.17
C ALA A 115 -2.58 -10.63 1.15
N HIS A 116 -3.03 -9.71 0.32
CA HIS A 116 -3.83 -9.97 -0.87
C HIS A 116 -3.04 -9.53 -2.10
N LEU A 117 -2.88 -10.41 -3.09
CA LEU A 117 -2.31 -10.05 -4.38
C LEU A 117 -3.43 -9.60 -5.33
N LEU A 118 -3.34 -8.37 -5.83
CA LEU A 118 -4.27 -7.79 -6.79
C LEU A 118 -3.59 -7.73 -8.17
N PRO A 119 -4.26 -8.18 -9.25
CA PRO A 119 -3.70 -8.20 -10.60
C PRO A 119 -3.76 -6.82 -11.28
N ILE A 120 -3.26 -5.78 -10.61
CA ILE A 120 -3.22 -4.40 -11.10
C ILE A 120 -1.78 -4.06 -11.51
N GLY A 121 -1.59 -3.63 -12.75
CA GLY A 121 -0.26 -3.35 -13.29
C GLY A 121 0.64 -4.60 -13.24
N GLY A 122 1.85 -4.46 -12.67
CA GLY A 122 2.75 -5.60 -12.43
C GLY A 122 2.41 -6.44 -11.18
N GLY A 123 1.22 -6.29 -10.62
CA GLY A 123 0.78 -6.91 -9.37
C GLY A 123 0.96 -6.00 -8.15
N LEU A 124 -0.04 -5.99 -7.27
CA LEU A 124 -0.02 -5.27 -5.99
C LEU A 124 -0.24 -6.25 -4.84
N LEU A 125 0.77 -6.45 -4.00
CA LEU A 125 0.69 -7.22 -2.76
C LEU A 125 0.31 -6.30 -1.61
N VAL A 126 -0.91 -6.41 -1.09
CA VAL A 126 -1.45 -5.47 -0.08
C VAL A 126 -1.64 -6.19 1.25
N THR A 127 -1.04 -5.68 2.31
CA THR A 127 -1.31 -6.12 3.69
C THR A 127 -1.74 -4.95 4.57
N ARG A 128 -2.78 -5.19 5.38
CA ARG A 128 -3.21 -4.26 6.42
C ARG A 128 -2.86 -4.84 7.79
N LEU A 129 -2.04 -4.11 8.53
CA LEU A 129 -1.57 -4.54 9.84
C LEU A 129 -2.50 -4.02 10.94
N PRO A 130 -2.98 -4.90 11.84
CA PRO A 130 -3.79 -4.48 12.98
C PRO A 130 -2.90 -3.83 14.05
N SER A 131 -3.42 -2.81 14.74
CA SER A 131 -2.71 -2.24 15.89
C SER A 131 -2.69 -3.23 17.06
N SER A 132 -1.54 -3.32 17.73
CA SER A 132 -1.28 -4.22 18.87
C SER A 132 -2.15 -3.94 20.10
N SER A 133 -2.84 -2.79 20.16
CA SER A 133 -3.73 -2.42 21.28
C SER A 133 -5.13 -3.01 21.19
N SER A 134 -5.48 -3.71 20.11
CA SER A 134 -6.79 -4.36 20.03
C SER A 134 -6.80 -5.63 20.88
N SER A 135 -7.42 -5.55 22.06
CA SER A 135 -7.71 -6.71 22.90
C SER A 135 -8.41 -7.83 22.10
N PRO A 136 -8.29 -9.13 22.49
CA PRO A 136 -9.04 -10.21 21.86
C PRO A 136 -10.57 -9.95 21.86
N ALA A 137 -11.06 -9.10 22.77
CA ALA A 137 -12.44 -8.66 22.84
C ALA A 137 -12.82 -7.65 21.73
N GLU A 138 -11.88 -6.87 21.19
CA GLU A 138 -12.13 -6.03 20.00
C GLU A 138 -12.15 -6.84 18.71
N LYS A 139 -11.53 -8.02 18.66
CA LYS A 139 -11.65 -8.94 17.52
C LYS A 139 -13.09 -9.43 17.31
N PHE A 140 -13.94 -9.34 18.34
CA PHE A 140 -15.37 -9.69 18.29
C PHE A 140 -16.33 -8.49 18.35
N ARG A 141 -15.89 -7.29 18.75
CA ARG A 141 -16.75 -6.09 18.80
C ARG A 141 -16.76 -5.24 17.53
N GLY A 142 -15.96 -5.61 16.53
CA GLY A 142 -16.08 -5.13 15.15
C GLY A 142 -16.98 -5.99 14.25
N ALA A 143 -17.68 -6.99 14.81
CA ALA A 143 -18.71 -7.76 14.12
C ALA A 143 -20.03 -6.97 13.97
N GLY A 144 -19.94 -5.68 13.63
CA GLY A 144 -21.04 -5.03 12.93
C GLY A 144 -21.17 -5.76 11.60
N LYS A 145 -22.35 -6.36 11.35
CA LYS A 145 -22.72 -7.15 10.16
C LYS A 145 -21.79 -6.84 8.98
N LYS A 146 -20.82 -7.75 8.71
CA LYS A 146 -19.86 -7.55 7.62
C LYS A 146 -20.69 -7.39 6.35
N GLY A 147 -20.70 -6.19 5.80
CA GLY A 147 -21.41 -5.92 4.56
C GLY A 147 -20.97 -6.87 3.46
N ASN A 148 -21.91 -7.30 2.63
CA ASN A 148 -21.64 -8.19 1.50
C ASN A 148 -20.80 -7.46 0.45
N TRP A 149 -19.82 -8.15 -0.11
CA TRP A 149 -19.12 -7.70 -1.30
C TRP A 149 -20.03 -7.92 -2.50
N VAL A 150 -20.20 -6.87 -3.30
CA VAL A 150 -20.94 -6.95 -4.57
C VAL A 150 -19.95 -6.61 -5.67
N VAL A 151 -19.86 -7.53 -6.63
CA VAL A 151 -19.09 -7.35 -7.87
C VAL A 151 -20.10 -7.12 -8.98
N LYS A 152 -19.97 -6.02 -9.70
CA LYS A 152 -20.77 -5.74 -10.89
C LYS A 152 -19.82 -5.55 -12.06
N VAL A 153 -19.97 -6.39 -13.08
CA VAL A 153 -19.21 -6.29 -14.32
C VAL A 153 -20.08 -5.57 -15.35
N ASP A 154 -19.59 -4.45 -15.87
CA ASP A 154 -20.21 -3.77 -16.99
C ASP A 154 -20.11 -4.66 -18.24
N LYS A 155 -21.25 -4.95 -18.87
CA LYS A 155 -21.31 -5.88 -20.00
C LYS A 155 -20.76 -5.32 -21.31
N ILE A 156 -20.60 -4.00 -21.40
CA ILE A 156 -20.17 -3.29 -22.60
C ILE A 156 -18.68 -2.96 -22.51
N THR A 157 -18.23 -2.45 -21.37
CA THR A 157 -16.81 -2.07 -21.17
C THR A 157 -15.97 -3.20 -20.59
N GLY A 158 -16.59 -4.17 -19.92
CA GLY A 158 -15.87 -5.18 -19.13
C GLY A 158 -15.28 -4.64 -17.82
N GLU A 159 -15.59 -3.39 -17.46
CA GLU A 159 -15.11 -2.78 -16.21
C GLU A 159 -15.75 -3.47 -14.99
N GLU A 160 -14.93 -3.78 -13.99
CA GLU A 160 -15.38 -4.38 -12.74
C GLU A 160 -15.54 -3.31 -11.64
N HIS A 161 -16.76 -3.17 -11.11
CA HIS A 161 -17.05 -2.33 -9.96
C HIS A 161 -17.21 -3.20 -8.71
N VAL A 162 -16.37 -2.94 -7.71
CA VAL A 162 -16.38 -3.65 -6.42
C VAL A 162 -16.76 -2.68 -5.32
N TYR A 163 -17.88 -2.95 -4.64
CA TYR A 163 -18.34 -2.15 -3.50
C TYR A 163 -18.89 -3.01 -2.38
N ARG A 164 -18.99 -2.42 -1.18
CA ARG A 164 -19.41 -3.10 0.04
C ARG A 164 -20.73 -2.51 0.53
N THR A 165 -21.77 -3.33 0.63
CA THR A 165 -23.10 -2.92 1.11
C THR A 165 -23.33 -3.38 2.55
N THR A 166 -23.79 -2.49 3.43
CA THR A 166 -23.99 -2.79 4.87
C THR A 166 -25.42 -3.15 5.27
N PHE A 167 -26.35 -3.27 4.30
CA PHE A 167 -27.78 -3.48 4.60
C PHE A 167 -28.21 -4.95 4.44
N HIS A 168 -28.83 -5.49 5.50
CA HIS A 168 -29.69 -6.68 5.45
C HIS A 168 -31.15 -6.23 5.56
N HIS A 169 -32.02 -6.78 4.70
CA HIS A 169 -33.47 -6.57 4.48
C HIS A 169 -33.83 -5.37 3.58
N TYR A 170 -34.73 -5.51 2.59
CA TYR A 170 -36.05 -6.13 2.71
C TYR A 170 -36.50 -6.71 1.33
N HIS A 171 -36.50 -8.03 1.16
CA HIS A 171 -37.29 -8.70 0.12
C HIS A 171 -38.63 -9.03 0.77
N ASP A 172 -39.56 -8.08 0.71
CA ASP A 172 -41.01 -8.27 0.77
C ASP A 172 -41.65 -6.88 0.67
N GLN A 173 -42.71 -6.72 -0.13
CA GLN A 173 -43.39 -5.44 -0.39
C GLN A 173 -42.64 -4.47 -1.33
N ILE A 174 -42.89 -4.65 -2.64
CA ILE A 174 -43.74 -3.77 -3.47
C ILE A 174 -44.27 -4.72 -4.57
N ALA A 175 -45.50 -5.22 -4.37
CA ALA A 175 -46.69 -4.94 -5.20
C ALA A 175 -46.72 -5.82 -6.47
N ALA A 176 -47.67 -6.77 -6.58
CA ALA A 176 -49.08 -6.55 -6.92
C ALA A 176 -49.25 -6.01 -8.33
#